data_AF-A0A7I8MII3-F1
#
_entry.id   AF-A0A7I8MII3-F1
#
_cell.length_a   1.000
_cell.length_b   1.000
_cell.length_c   1.000
_cell.angle_alpha   90.00
_cell.angle_beta   90.00
_cell.angle_gamma   90.00
#
_symmetry.space_group_name_H-M   'P 1'
#
loop_
_entity.id
_entity.type
_entity.pdbx_description
1 polymer ?
#
loop_
_entity_poly.entity_id
_entity_poly.type
_entity_poly.pdbx_seq_one_letter_code
_entity_poly.pdbx_strand_id
1 'polypeptide(L)' 'MKRETRRQLREYAYYASIGMSMALSIFIGLFIGIYLDNRFDTHPYLKFVFLALGIAAGFRNLGLAIKKSRKF' A
#
# COMPACT_ATOMS: atom_id res chain seq x y z
N MET A 1 -30.29 12.92 -2.04
CA MET A 1 -29.41 12.02 -2.80
C MET A 1 -30.01 10.62 -2.80
N LYS A 2 -30.25 10.03 -3.98
CA LYS A 2 -30.80 8.67 -4.12
C LYS A 2 -29.90 7.66 -3.39
N ARG A 3 -30.50 6.66 -2.72
CA ARG A 3 -29.79 5.66 -1.90
C ARG A 3 -28.68 4.93 -2.68
N GLU A 4 -28.83 4.78 -4.00
CA GLU A 4 -27.82 4.21 -4.88
C GLU A 4 -26.52 5.03 -4.93
N THR A 5 -26.61 6.36 -5.08
CA THR A 5 -25.44 7.24 -5.14
C THR A 5 -24.61 7.18 -3.85
N ARG A 6 -25.27 7.05 -2.69
CA ARG A 6 -24.61 6.88 -1.38
C ARG A 6 -23.85 5.56 -1.30
N ARG A 7 -24.37 4.48 -1.89
CA ARG A 7 -23.75 3.15 -1.88
C ARG A 7 -22.53 3.11 -2.81
N GLN A 8 -22.66 3.65 -4.01
CA GLN A 8 -21.56 3.81 -4.96
C GLN A 8 -20.44 4.68 -4.39
N LEU A 9 -20.76 5.82 -3.77
CA LEU A 9 -19.77 6.66 -3.09
C LEU A 9 -19.00 5.90 -2.01
N ARG A 10 -19.67 5.00 -1.28
CA ARG A 10 -19.06 4.20 -0.22
C ARG A 10 -18.12 3.14 -0.78
N GLU A 11 -18.47 2.53 -1.91
CA GLU A 11 -17.61 1.59 -2.64
C GLU A 11 -16.38 2.30 -3.20
N TYR A 12 -16.54 3.46 -3.84
CA TYR A 12 -15.42 4.26 -4.31
C TYR A 12 -14.50 4.71 -3.17
N ALA A 13 -15.07 5.16 -2.05
CA ALA A 13 -14.28 5.53 -0.86
C ALA A 13 -13.51 4.32 -0.30
N TYR A 14 -14.11 3.13 -0.35
CA TYR A 14 -13.44 1.89 0.06
C TYR A 14 -12.25 1.55 -0.84
N TYR A 15 -12.41 1.62 -2.16
CA TYR A 15 -11.31 1.43 -3.11
C TYR A 15 -10.20 2.48 -2.94
N ALA A 16 -10.57 3.75 -2.72
CA ALA A 16 -9.62 4.82 -2.45
C ALA A 16 -8.83 4.58 -1.15
N SER A 17 -9.48 4.13 -0.09
CA SER A 17 -8.82 3.79 1.19
C SER A 17 -7.80 2.66 1.02
N ILE A 18 -8.12 1.65 0.21
CA ILE A 18 -7.20 0.56 -0.11
C ILE A 18 -5.98 1.09 -0.87
N GLY A 19 -6.18 1.90 -1.92
CA GLY A 19 -5.09 2.49 -2.68
C GLY A 19 -4.20 3.40 -1.82
N MET A 20 -4.79 4.18 -0.92
CA MET A 20 -4.06 5.06 -0.01
C MET A 20 -3.23 4.26 1.00
N SER A 21 -3.75 3.16 1.53
CA SER A 21 -2.98 2.25 2.40
C SER A 21 -1.80 1.61 1.67
N MET A 22 -1.98 1.21 0.41
CA MET A 22 -0.91 0.68 -0.43
C MET A 22 0.18 1.73 -0.67
N ALA A 23 -0.20 2.95 -1.04
CA ALA A 23 0.73 4.05 -1.25
C ALA A 23 1.54 4.35 0.02
N LEU A 24 0.87 4.47 1.17
CA LEU A 24 1.54 4.68 2.47
C LEU A 24 2.56 3.58 2.78
N SER A 25 2.22 2.31 2.52
CA SER A 25 3.14 1.20 2.77
C SER A 25 4.39 1.25 1.88
N ILE A 26 4.23 1.66 0.62
CA ILE A 26 5.36 1.85 -0.31
C ILE A 26 6.24 3.00 0.16
N PHE A 27 5.64 4.16 0.50
CA PHE A 27 6.39 5.32 0.99
C PHE A 27 7.19 5.01 2.25
N ILE A 28 6.60 4.30 3.22
CA ILE A 28 7.30 3.90 4.45
C ILE A 28 8.48 2.97 4.13
N GLY A 29 8.26 1.94 3.30
CA GLY A 29 9.33 1.01 2.91
C GLY A 29 10.47 1.70 2.17
N LEU A 30 10.14 2.63 1.28
CA LEU A 30 11.11 3.39 0.49
C LEU A 30 11.89 4.37 1.37
N PHE A 31 11.24 5.06 2.31
CA PHE A 31 11.89 5.98 3.24
C PHE A 31 12.87 5.25 4.16
N ILE A 32 12.48 4.10 4.71
CA ILE A 32 13.35 3.23 5.51
C ILE A 32 14.51 2.71 4.64
N GLY A 33 14.24 2.28 3.42
CA GLY A 33 15.25 1.81 2.48
C GLY A 33 16.31 2.87 2.15
N ILE A 34 15.90 4.12 1.90
CA ILE A 34 16.82 5.24 1.69
C ILE A 34 17.64 5.53 2.94
N TYR A 35 16.98 5.56 4.11
CA TYR A 35 17.66 5.85 5.38
C TYR A 35 18.74 4.80 5.71
N LEU A 36 18.43 3.51 5.52
CA LEU A 36 19.40 2.43 5.71
C LEU A 36 20.51 2.45 4.65
N ASP A 37 20.17 2.70 3.38
CA ASP A 37 21.17 2.71 2.31
C ASP A 37 22.19 3.86 2.47
N ASN A 38 21.75 5.02 2.99
CA ASN A 38 22.64 6.10 3.42
C ASN A 38 23.46 5.77 4.66
N ARG A 39 22.98 4.86 5.53
CA ARG A 39 23.67 4.46 6.76
C ARG A 39 24.74 3.40 6.52
N PHE A 40 24.51 2.50 5.56
CA PHE A 40 25.35 1.34 5.28
C PHE A 40 26.28 1.51 4.06
N ASP A 41 26.24 2.65 3.36
CA ASP A 41 27.06 2.96 2.16
C ASP A 41 26.92 1.95 0.99
N THR A 42 25.99 0.99 1.09
CA THR A 42 25.72 -0.10 0.12
C THR A 42 24.90 0.35 -1.10
N HIS A 43 25.11 1.59 -1.56
CA HIS A 43 24.39 2.13 -2.70
C HIS A 43 24.55 1.22 -3.93
N PRO A 44 23.46 0.71 -4.57
CA PRO A 44 22.03 0.98 -4.35
C PRO A 44 21.20 -0.27 -3.97
N TYR A 45 21.81 -1.28 -3.36
CA TYR A 45 21.19 -2.60 -3.21
C TYR A 45 20.07 -2.60 -2.15
N LEU A 46 20.23 -1.88 -1.04
CA LEU A 46 19.21 -1.89 0.02
C LEU A 46 17.94 -1.15 -0.38
N LYS A 47 18.05 -0.07 -1.18
CA LYS A 47 16.88 0.65 -1.70
C LYS A 47 15.99 -0.27 -2.53
N PHE A 48 16.57 -1.09 -3.42
CA PHE A 48 15.81 -2.01 -4.26
C PHE A 48 15.17 -3.14 -3.45
N VAL A 49 15.87 -3.69 -2.45
CA VAL A 49 15.31 -4.75 -1.58
C VAL A 49 14.15 -4.21 -0.73
N PHE A 50 14.30 -3.03 -0.12
CA PHE A 50 13.23 -2.41 0.67
C PHE A 50 12.08 -1.91 -0.19
N LEU A 51 12.34 -1.45 -1.41
CA LEU A 51 11.31 -1.12 -2.38
C LEU A 51 10.50 -2.36 -2.75
N ALA A 52 11.17 -3.48 -3.09
CA ALA A 52 10.51 -4.74 -3.40
C ALA A 52 9.71 -5.28 -2.20
N LEU A 53 10.25 -5.17 -0.98
CA LEU A 53 9.53 -5.51 0.26
C LEU A 53 8.32 -4.60 0.50
N GLY A 54 8.45 -3.29 0.29
CA GLY A 54 7.35 -2.34 0.43
C GLY A 54 6.22 -2.61 -0.57
N ILE A 55 6.57 -2.92 -1.82
CA ILE A 55 5.62 -3.34 -2.85
C ILE A 55 4.95 -4.65 -2.44
N ALA A 56 5.73 -5.67 -2.05
CA ALA A 56 5.20 -6.97 -1.63
C ALA A 56 4.27 -6.85 -0.41
N ALA A 57 4.63 -6.03 0.58
CA ALA A 57 3.82 -5.75 1.75
C ALA A 57 2.51 -5.04 1.38
N GLY A 58 2.58 -4.03 0.50
CA GLY A 58 1.41 -3.33 -0.03
C GLY A 58 0.45 -4.26 -0.77
N PHE A 59 0.97 -5.11 -1.65
CA PHE A 59 0.18 -6.11 -2.38
C PHE A 59 -0.43 -7.17 -1.45
N ARG A 60 0.30 -7.63 -0.43
CA ARG A 60 -0.21 -8.59 0.55
C ARG A 60 -1.37 -8.00 1.37
N ASN A 61 -1.27 -6.71 1.72
CA ASN A 61 -2.33 -5.99 2.43
C ASN A 61 -3.56 -5.78 1.53
N LEU A 62 -3.35 -5.42 0.26
CA LEU A 62 -4.39 -5.30 -0.75
C LEU A 62 -5.15 -6.63 -0.96
N GLY A 63 -4.41 -7.74 -1.09
CA GLY A 63 -4.97 -9.07 -1.24
C GLY A 63 -5.80 -9.53 -0.03
N LEU A 64 -5.35 -9.20 1.18
CA LEU A 64 -6.12 -9.44 2.41
C LEU A 64 -7.40 -8.58 2.48
N ALA A 65 -7.32 -7.30 2.12
CA ALA A 65 -8.46 -6.39 2.10
C ALA A 65 -9.53 -6.86 1.09
N ILE A 66 -9.11 -7.22 -0.13
CA ILE A 66 -10.01 -7.77 -1.17
C ILE A 66 -10.61 -9.11 -0.72
N LYS A 67 -9.82 -10.00 -0.12
CA LYS A 67 -10.32 -11.30 0.37
C LYS A 67 -11.32 -11.14 1.52
N LYS A 68 -11.18 -10.09 2.32
CA LYS A 68 -12.13 -9.73 3.40
C LYS A 68 -13.40 -9.07 2.85
N SER A 69 -13.30 -8.27 1.79
CA SER A 69 -14.47 -7.70 1.10
C SER A 69 -15.31 -8.76 0.39
N ARG A 70 -14.71 -9.89 -0.02
CA ARG A 70 -15.41 -11.00 -0.69
C ARG A 70 -16.11 -11.97 0.28
N LYS A 71 -15.99 -11.75 1.60
CA LYS A 71 -16.62 -12.57 2.64
C LYS A 71 -17.88 -11.93 3.25
N PHE A 72 -18.42 -10.88 2.62
CA PHE A 72 -19.71 -10.29 2.94
C PHE A 72 -20.65 -10.43 1.75
#